data_AF-A0A3M6Q4V2-F1
#
_entry.id   AF-A0A3M6Q4V2-F1
#
_cell.length_a   1.000
_cell.length_b   1.000
_cell.length_c   1.000
_cell.angle_alpha   90.00
_cell.angle_beta   90.00
_cell.angle_gamma   90.00
#
_symmetry.space_group_name_H-M   'P 1'
#
loop_
_entity.id
_entity.type
_entity.pdbx_description
1 polymer ?
#
loop_
_entity_poly.entity_id
_entity_poly.type
_entity_poly.pdbx_seq_one_letter_code
_entity_poly.pdbx_strand_id
1 'polypeptide(L)'
;MQLPGGQRIDYEIDPLGRRIGKRKDGQAQYRLLFLDKLHPLAEFDQQGNIRSLFVYADRSNAPTLMLQGGKTWRLIADHLGSIRLVIDAETGQIGQRIDYDAWGRVTHDSQPGFQPFGFAGDLYGPDTGLTRFWARDYDAETGRWTAKDPILFDGGDSNLYGYVLQDPVNFVDPEGLLTIYADGQIRVSAYPGEPAGGSEHARRGEGKNHHIHIYDNLNMSIFDTFK
;
A
#
# COMPACT_ATOMS: atom_id res chain seq x y z
N MET A 1 -2.21 1.12 -19.99
CA MET A 1 -1.80 -0.27 -20.26
C MET A 1 -2.89 -0.95 -21.09
N GLN A 2 -2.51 -1.74 -22.10
CA GLN A 2 -3.45 -2.59 -22.84
C GLN A 2 -3.30 -4.03 -22.34
N LEU A 3 -4.42 -4.68 -22.03
CA LEU A 3 -4.49 -6.05 -21.55
C LEU A 3 -4.57 -7.03 -22.73
N PRO A 4 -4.24 -8.32 -22.55
CA PRO A 4 -4.30 -9.34 -23.61
C PRO A 4 -5.66 -9.46 -24.30
N GLY A 5 -6.75 -9.06 -23.64
CA GLY A 5 -8.11 -9.00 -24.20
C GLY A 5 -8.47 -7.70 -24.94
N GLY A 6 -7.50 -6.83 -25.24
CA GLY A 6 -7.69 -5.56 -25.94
C GLY A 6 -8.18 -4.40 -25.08
N GLN A 7 -8.70 -4.68 -23.88
CA GLN A 7 -9.12 -3.67 -22.90
C GLN A 7 -7.96 -2.77 -22.50
N ARG A 8 -8.23 -1.47 -22.37
CA ARG A 8 -7.25 -0.47 -21.95
C ARG A 8 -7.58 0.04 -20.55
N ILE A 9 -6.59 -0.01 -19.67
CA ILE A 9 -6.64 0.59 -18.33
C ILE A 9 -5.69 1.78 -18.30
N ASP A 10 -6.20 2.95 -17.94
CA ASP A 10 -5.41 4.15 -17.69
C ASP A 10 -5.62 4.60 -16.24
N TYR A 11 -4.55 4.98 -15.57
CA TYR A 11 -4.60 5.52 -14.21
C TYR A 11 -4.36 7.02 -14.22
N GLU A 12 -5.12 7.75 -13.42
CA GLU A 12 -4.93 9.19 -13.20
C GLU A 12 -4.03 9.36 -11.97
N ILE A 13 -2.88 10.01 -12.14
CA ILE A 13 -1.87 10.23 -11.09
C ILE A 13 -1.78 11.73 -10.81
N ASP A 14 -1.77 12.12 -9.54
CA ASP A 14 -1.61 13.52 -9.14
C ASP A 14 -0.13 13.95 -9.07
N PRO A 15 0.17 15.25 -8.89
CA PRO A 15 1.55 15.73 -8.79
C PRO A 15 2.37 15.17 -7.61
N LEU A 16 1.72 14.54 -6.63
CA LEU A 16 2.36 13.88 -5.49
C LEU A 16 2.58 12.38 -5.74
N GLY A 17 2.28 11.88 -6.95
CA GLY A 17 2.46 10.47 -7.32
C GLY A 17 1.34 9.53 -6.86
N ARG A 18 0.24 10.07 -6.31
CA ARG A 18 -0.89 9.26 -5.83
C ARG A 18 -1.80 8.87 -6.98
N ARG A 19 -2.27 7.62 -7.00
CA ARG A 19 -3.31 7.18 -7.94
C ARG A 19 -4.66 7.73 -7.48
N ILE A 20 -5.17 8.72 -8.19
CA ILE A 20 -6.43 9.42 -7.89
C ILE A 20 -7.61 8.95 -8.74
N GLY A 21 -7.39 8.06 -9.71
CA GLY A 21 -8.49 7.54 -10.52
C GLY A 21 -8.08 6.43 -11.48
N LYS A 22 -9.09 5.78 -12.04
CA LYS A 22 -8.96 4.75 -13.07
C LYS A 22 -9.93 5.02 -14.22
N ARG A 23 -9.48 4.78 -15.44
CA ARG A 23 -10.30 4.70 -16.65
C ARG A 23 -10.17 3.32 -17.28
N LYS A 24 -11.29 2.81 -17.80
CA LYS A 24 -11.36 1.57 -18.57
C LYS A 24 -11.96 1.89 -19.93
N ASP A 25 -11.21 1.62 -21.00
CA ASP A 25 -11.59 1.94 -22.38
C ASP A 25 -12.01 3.41 -22.54
N GLY A 26 -11.27 4.31 -21.89
CA GLY A 26 -11.53 5.75 -21.87
C GLY A 26 -12.61 6.22 -20.89
N GLN A 27 -13.43 5.32 -20.34
CA GLN A 27 -14.49 5.65 -19.40
C GLN A 27 -14.00 5.70 -17.96
N ALA A 28 -14.29 6.79 -17.25
CA ALA A 28 -13.99 6.91 -15.82
C ALA A 28 -14.65 5.77 -15.03
N GLN A 29 -13.92 5.20 -14.08
CA GLN A 29 -14.40 4.10 -13.24
C GLN A 29 -14.62 4.56 -11.80
N TYR A 30 -13.63 5.25 -11.24
CA TYR A 30 -13.68 5.86 -9.93
C TYR A 30 -12.69 7.03 -9.85
N ARG A 31 -12.86 7.86 -8.81
CA ARG A 31 -11.82 8.75 -8.31
C ARG A 31 -11.62 8.61 -6.82
N LEU A 32 -10.41 8.89 -6.35
CA LEU A 32 -10.04 8.86 -4.93
C LEU A 32 -9.67 10.27 -4.47
N LEU A 33 -10.22 10.68 -3.34
CA LEU A 33 -9.75 11.81 -2.56
C LEU A 33 -8.94 11.27 -1.39
N PHE A 34 -7.78 11.86 -1.13
CA PHE A 34 -6.87 11.41 -0.08
C PHE A 34 -6.91 12.36 1.13
N LEU A 35 -6.87 11.78 2.33
CA LEU A 35 -6.68 12.49 3.59
C LEU A 35 -5.25 13.02 3.72
N ASP A 36 -4.28 12.20 3.33
CA ASP A 36 -2.86 12.52 3.36
C ASP A 36 -2.10 11.88 2.19
N LYS A 37 -0.82 11.57 2.34
CA LYS A 37 0.00 10.95 1.30
C LYS A 37 -0.46 9.52 0.95
N LEU A 38 -0.89 8.74 1.94
CA LEU A 38 -1.09 7.29 1.82
C LEU A 38 -2.56 6.87 1.95
N HIS A 39 -3.40 7.67 2.58
CA HIS A 39 -4.75 7.25 2.95
C HIS A 39 -5.84 7.85 2.05
N PRO A 40 -6.49 7.05 1.18
CA PRO A 40 -7.75 7.44 0.55
C PRO A 40 -8.81 7.74 1.62
N LEU A 41 -9.36 8.95 1.59
CA LEU A 41 -10.48 9.37 2.44
C LEU A 41 -11.83 8.95 1.83
N ALA A 42 -11.97 9.10 0.51
CA ALA A 42 -13.22 8.88 -0.18
C ALA A 42 -13.01 8.30 -1.58
N GLU A 43 -13.92 7.42 -1.99
CA GLU A 43 -14.07 7.00 -3.38
C GLU A 43 -15.32 7.67 -3.98
N PHE A 44 -15.16 8.24 -5.17
CA PHE A 44 -16.22 8.80 -5.98
C PHE A 44 -16.56 7.86 -7.13
N ASP A 45 -17.84 7.72 -7.44
CA ASP A 45 -18.32 6.99 -8.61
C ASP A 45 -18.04 7.76 -9.93
N GLN A 46 -18.48 7.19 -11.04
CA GLN A 46 -18.27 7.75 -12.38
C GLN A 46 -19.02 9.07 -12.61
N GLN A 47 -20.04 9.35 -11.80
CA GLN A 47 -20.87 10.55 -11.83
C GLN A 47 -20.35 11.63 -10.86
N GLY A 48 -19.33 11.33 -10.07
CA GLY A 48 -18.75 12.25 -9.09
C GLY A 48 -19.52 12.29 -7.77
N ASN A 49 -20.39 11.32 -7.49
CA ASN A 49 -20.99 11.17 -6.17
C ASN A 49 -20.06 10.39 -5.26
N ILE A 50 -20.10 10.66 -3.95
CA ILE A 50 -19.38 9.85 -2.98
C ILE A 50 -19.98 8.45 -2.98
N ARG A 51 -19.17 7.46 -3.34
CA ARG A 51 -19.50 6.04 -3.27
C ARG A 51 -19.17 5.50 -1.88
N SER A 52 -17.96 5.81 -1.41
CA SER A 52 -17.41 5.27 -0.16
C SER A 52 -16.63 6.32 0.61
N LEU A 53 -16.73 6.28 1.94
CA LEU A 53 -15.84 7.00 2.86
C LEU A 53 -15.08 5.99 3.71
N PHE A 54 -13.78 6.21 3.89
CA PHE A 54 -12.90 5.30 4.63
C PHE A 54 -12.45 5.94 5.95
N VAL A 55 -12.48 5.16 7.03
CA VAL A 55 -12.09 5.60 8.37
C VAL A 55 -10.94 4.74 8.87
N TYR A 56 -9.86 5.39 9.28
CA TYR A 56 -8.65 4.77 9.81
C TYR A 56 -8.60 5.03 11.32
N ALA A 57 -8.57 3.97 12.14
CA ALA A 57 -8.63 4.11 13.60
C ALA A 57 -7.59 3.25 14.33
N ASP A 58 -7.31 2.04 13.86
CA ASP A 58 -6.48 1.05 14.56
C ASP A 58 -5.21 0.64 13.80
N ARG A 59 -5.08 1.02 12.52
CA ARG A 59 -3.95 0.66 11.66
C ARG A 59 -3.50 1.85 10.83
N SER A 60 -2.21 1.87 10.50
CA SER A 60 -1.56 2.96 9.74
C SER A 60 -1.54 2.76 8.23
N ASN A 61 -2.00 1.63 7.72
CA ASN A 61 -1.94 1.30 6.29
C ASN A 61 -3.26 0.77 5.72
N ALA A 62 -4.23 0.44 6.56
CA ALA A 62 -5.51 -0.10 6.13
C ALA A 62 -6.66 0.57 6.88
N PRO A 63 -7.78 0.87 6.20
CA PRO A 63 -8.95 1.43 6.85
C PRO A 63 -9.63 0.41 7.76
N THR A 64 -10.17 0.90 8.86
CA THR A 64 -10.94 0.14 9.84
C THR A 64 -12.41 0.01 9.43
N LEU A 65 -12.99 1.09 8.88
CA LEU A 65 -14.39 1.15 8.46
C LEU A 65 -14.52 1.73 7.05
N MET A 66 -15.60 1.33 6.37
CA MET A 66 -16.06 1.93 5.12
C MET A 66 -17.55 2.25 5.23
N LEU A 67 -17.95 3.50 4.96
CA LEU A 67 -19.34 3.89 4.79
C LEU A 67 -19.68 3.81 3.31
N GLN A 68 -20.59 2.91 2.92
CA GLN A 68 -20.99 2.71 1.52
C GLN A 68 -22.46 2.29 1.44
N GLY A 69 -23.24 2.96 0.59
CA GLY A 69 -24.65 2.58 0.34
C GLY A 69 -25.56 2.66 1.56
N GLY A 70 -25.30 3.62 2.47
CA GLY A 70 -26.06 3.78 3.72
C GLY A 70 -25.70 2.76 4.81
N LYS A 71 -24.70 1.90 4.57
CA LYS A 71 -24.22 0.90 5.52
C LYS A 71 -22.83 1.24 6.02
N THR A 72 -22.54 0.80 7.25
CA THR A 72 -21.18 0.79 7.81
C THR A 72 -20.61 -0.62 7.66
N TRP A 73 -19.48 -0.72 6.98
CA TRP A 73 -18.75 -1.97 6.80
C TRP A 73 -17.48 -1.95 7.65
N ARG A 74 -17.23 -3.02 8.40
CA ARG A 74 -15.96 -3.28 9.07
C ARG A 74 -15.02 -3.98 8.10
N LEU A 75 -13.83 -3.41 7.93
CA LEU A 75 -12.76 -4.00 7.13
C LEU A 75 -11.83 -4.76 8.08
N ILE A 76 -11.75 -6.08 7.89
CA ILE A 76 -10.92 -6.96 8.71
C ILE A 76 -9.64 -7.25 7.94
N ALA A 77 -8.51 -6.81 8.49
CA ALA A 77 -7.20 -7.00 7.91
C ALA A 77 -6.38 -8.06 8.65
N ASP A 78 -5.46 -8.72 7.95
CA ASP A 78 -4.44 -9.59 8.55
C ASP A 78 -3.33 -8.80 9.26
N HIS A 79 -2.23 -9.45 9.66
CA HIS A 79 -1.13 -8.78 10.35
C HIS A 79 -0.37 -7.80 9.46
N LEU A 80 -0.34 -7.99 8.14
CA LEU A 80 0.28 -7.07 7.17
C LEU A 80 -0.62 -5.87 6.87
N GLY A 81 -1.90 -5.91 7.27
CA GLY A 81 -2.90 -4.92 6.87
C GLY A 81 -3.66 -5.31 5.61
N SER A 82 -3.45 -6.51 5.06
CA SER A 82 -4.20 -6.97 3.89
C SER A 82 -5.66 -7.19 4.26
N ILE A 83 -6.59 -6.55 3.55
CA ILE A 83 -8.03 -6.76 3.79
C ILE A 83 -8.37 -8.22 3.48
N ARG A 84 -9.06 -8.91 4.39
CA ARG A 84 -9.48 -10.32 4.29
C ARG A 84 -11.00 -10.45 4.18
N LEU A 85 -11.72 -9.66 4.96
CA LEU A 85 -13.18 -9.66 5.03
C LEU A 85 -13.70 -8.23 5.12
N VAL A 86 -14.85 -8.00 4.48
CA VAL A 86 -15.63 -6.78 4.60
C VAL A 86 -17.01 -7.19 5.11
N ILE A 87 -17.34 -6.78 6.33
CA ILE A 87 -18.48 -7.27 7.08
C ILE A 87 -19.42 -6.12 7.42
N ASP A 88 -20.70 -6.28 7.16
CA ASP A 88 -21.74 -5.33 7.56
C ASP A 88 -21.74 -5.22 9.10
N ALA A 89 -21.46 -4.03 9.62
CA ALA A 89 -21.23 -3.84 11.06
C ALA A 89 -22.50 -4.01 11.90
N GLU A 90 -23.69 -3.94 11.30
CA GLU A 90 -24.97 -4.10 11.99
C GLU A 90 -25.42 -5.57 11.96
N THR A 91 -25.32 -6.22 10.81
CA THR A 91 -25.90 -7.55 10.58
C THR A 91 -24.89 -8.70 10.62
N GLY A 92 -23.59 -8.41 10.53
CA GLY A 92 -22.54 -9.42 10.42
C GLY A 92 -22.46 -10.11 9.05
N GLN A 93 -23.25 -9.67 8.06
CA GLN A 93 -23.20 -10.24 6.70
C GLN A 93 -21.87 -9.92 6.02
N ILE A 94 -21.29 -10.92 5.34
CA ILE A 94 -20.06 -10.74 4.56
C ILE A 94 -20.42 -10.10 3.22
N GLY A 95 -19.94 -8.88 2.99
CA GLY A 95 -20.05 -8.18 1.70
C GLY A 95 -18.94 -8.57 0.73
N GLN A 96 -17.74 -8.83 1.24
CA GLN A 96 -16.62 -9.35 0.45
C GLN A 96 -15.72 -10.23 1.33
N ARG A 97 -15.24 -11.33 0.76
CA ARG A 97 -14.09 -12.10 1.24
C ARG A 97 -13.03 -12.10 0.15
N ILE A 98 -11.79 -11.84 0.53
CA ILE A 98 -10.64 -11.92 -0.37
C ILE A 98 -9.54 -12.74 0.30
N ASP A 99 -9.03 -13.76 -0.39
CA ASP A 99 -7.97 -14.67 0.04
C ASP A 99 -6.67 -14.43 -0.74
N TYR A 100 -5.51 -14.41 -0.07
CA TYR A 100 -4.19 -14.26 -0.70
C TYR A 100 -3.30 -15.46 -0.41
N ASP A 101 -2.31 -15.72 -1.26
CA ASP A 101 -1.11 -16.47 -0.89
C ASP A 101 -0.07 -15.56 -0.20
N ALA A 102 1.08 -16.13 0.17
CA ALA A 102 2.14 -15.43 0.92
C ALA A 102 2.73 -14.23 0.16
N TRP A 103 2.60 -14.18 -1.16
CA TRP A 103 3.09 -13.07 -1.99
C TRP A 103 2.01 -12.03 -2.28
N GLY A 104 0.82 -12.17 -1.68
CA GLY A 104 -0.28 -11.25 -1.89
C GLY A 104 -1.10 -11.53 -3.15
N ARG A 105 -0.88 -12.65 -3.84
CA ARG A 105 -1.67 -12.99 -5.03
C ARG A 105 -3.04 -13.47 -4.58
N VAL A 106 -4.08 -12.85 -5.12
CA VAL A 106 -5.47 -13.20 -4.81
C VAL A 106 -5.78 -14.61 -5.27
N THR A 107 -6.09 -15.50 -4.33
CA THR A 107 -6.51 -16.89 -4.58
C THR A 107 -8.03 -17.04 -4.58
N HIS A 108 -8.75 -16.11 -3.95
CA HIS A 108 -10.21 -16.03 -3.99
C HIS A 108 -10.65 -14.58 -3.78
N ASP A 109 -11.67 -14.11 -4.50
CA ASP A 109 -12.37 -12.85 -4.21
C ASP A 109 -13.84 -13.05 -4.52
N SER A 110 -14.68 -12.96 -3.48
CA SER A 110 -16.12 -13.21 -3.61
C SER A 110 -16.88 -12.07 -4.27
N GLN A 111 -16.31 -10.86 -4.30
CA GLN A 111 -16.94 -9.68 -4.89
C GLN A 111 -15.88 -8.65 -5.36
N PRO A 112 -15.19 -8.90 -6.48
CA PRO A 112 -14.16 -8.00 -7.00
C PRO A 112 -14.67 -6.57 -7.22
N GLY A 113 -13.91 -5.60 -6.70
CA GLY A 113 -14.24 -4.18 -6.82
C GLY A 113 -15.29 -3.67 -5.82
N PHE A 114 -15.61 -4.44 -4.78
CA PHE A 114 -16.47 -3.96 -3.68
C PHE A 114 -15.86 -2.79 -2.91
N GLN A 115 -14.54 -2.78 -2.78
CA GLN A 115 -13.70 -1.73 -2.19
C GLN A 115 -12.29 -1.80 -2.82
N PRO A 116 -11.46 -0.75 -2.73
CA PRO A 116 -10.24 -0.64 -3.53
C PRO A 116 -8.97 -1.20 -2.89
N PHE A 117 -8.97 -1.59 -1.61
CA PHE A 117 -7.80 -2.05 -0.86
C PHE A 117 -7.58 -3.56 -0.99
N GLY A 118 -6.32 -3.99 -0.98
CA GLY A 118 -5.95 -5.40 -1.06
C GLY A 118 -4.76 -5.75 -0.17
N PHE A 119 -3.76 -6.42 -0.75
CA PHE A 119 -2.54 -6.85 -0.05
C PHE A 119 -1.80 -5.68 0.62
N ALA A 120 -1.36 -5.88 1.86
CA ALA A 120 -0.67 -4.89 2.70
C ALA A 120 -1.41 -3.54 2.88
N GLY A 121 -2.73 -3.51 2.63
CA GLY A 121 -3.56 -2.31 2.79
C GLY A 121 -3.56 -1.36 1.60
N ASP A 122 -2.83 -1.68 0.52
CA ASP A 122 -2.68 -0.81 -0.65
C ASP A 122 -3.71 -1.06 -1.76
N LEU A 123 -3.71 -0.21 -2.79
CA LEU A 123 -4.78 -0.16 -3.80
C LEU A 123 -4.69 -1.33 -4.79
N TYR A 124 -5.60 -2.29 -4.69
CA TYR A 124 -5.66 -3.45 -5.58
C TYR A 124 -6.47 -3.21 -6.86
N GLY A 125 -5.87 -3.54 -7.99
CA GLY A 125 -6.51 -3.47 -9.31
C GLY A 125 -6.90 -4.86 -9.82
N PRO A 126 -8.16 -5.32 -9.69
CA PRO A 126 -8.56 -6.65 -10.13
C PRO A 126 -8.49 -6.85 -11.66
N ASP A 127 -8.53 -5.78 -12.44
CA ASP A 127 -8.34 -5.84 -13.90
C ASP A 127 -6.90 -6.22 -14.29
N THR A 128 -5.91 -5.88 -13.45
CA THR A 128 -4.47 -6.05 -13.76
C THR A 128 -3.77 -7.03 -12.83
N GLY A 129 -4.36 -7.40 -11.70
CA GLY A 129 -3.72 -8.19 -10.65
C GLY A 129 -2.62 -7.44 -9.88
N LEU A 130 -2.45 -6.14 -10.13
CA LEU A 130 -1.41 -5.32 -9.51
C LEU A 130 -1.92 -4.61 -8.27
N THR A 131 -1.06 -4.47 -7.27
CA THR A 131 -1.31 -3.63 -6.09
C THR A 131 -0.47 -2.36 -6.20
N ARG A 132 -1.11 -1.20 -6.15
CA ARG A 132 -0.46 0.11 -6.19
C ARG A 132 -0.11 0.55 -4.80
N PHE A 133 1.17 0.45 -4.50
CA PHE A 133 1.83 1.19 -3.43
C PHE A 133 2.13 2.59 -3.94
N TRP A 134 2.30 3.55 -3.03
CA TRP A 134 2.45 4.96 -3.41
C TRP A 134 3.47 5.18 -4.53
N ALA A 135 4.71 4.67 -4.41
CA ALA A 135 5.74 4.87 -5.41
C ALA A 135 5.66 3.86 -6.57
N ARG A 136 5.30 2.59 -6.30
CA ARG A 136 5.47 1.48 -7.25
C ARG A 136 4.22 0.60 -7.36
N ASP A 137 4.00 0.05 -8.55
CA ASP A 137 3.06 -1.06 -8.73
C ASP A 137 3.78 -2.37 -8.41
N TYR A 138 3.18 -3.19 -7.56
CA TYR A 138 3.62 -4.52 -7.18
C TYR A 138 2.86 -5.58 -7.96
N ASP A 139 3.59 -6.56 -8.48
CA ASP A 139 3.06 -7.74 -9.13
C ASP A 139 3.22 -8.96 -8.22
N ALA A 140 2.10 -9.40 -7.66
CA ALA A 140 2.06 -10.54 -6.76
C ALA A 140 2.22 -11.89 -7.48
N GLU A 141 2.02 -11.95 -8.80
CA GLU A 141 2.24 -13.18 -9.57
C GLU A 141 3.73 -13.50 -9.69
N THR A 142 4.56 -12.46 -9.81
CA THR A 142 6.03 -12.60 -9.86
C THR A 142 6.73 -12.31 -8.53
N GLY A 143 6.01 -11.79 -7.54
CA GLY A 143 6.53 -11.44 -6.22
C GLY A 143 7.48 -10.24 -6.24
N ARG A 144 7.27 -9.28 -7.14
CA ARG A 144 8.23 -8.22 -7.46
C ARG A 144 7.59 -6.88 -7.74
N TRP A 145 8.38 -5.82 -7.62
CA TRP A 145 8.02 -4.53 -8.17
C TRP A 145 8.06 -4.54 -9.70
N THR A 146 7.12 -3.82 -10.31
CA THR A 146 7.07 -3.63 -11.77
C THR A 146 8.01 -2.52 -12.27
N ALA A 147 8.56 -1.73 -11.36
CA ALA A 147 9.49 -0.65 -11.62
C ALA A 147 10.66 -0.70 -10.66
N LYS A 148 11.81 -0.22 -11.14
CA LYS A 148 13.03 -0.05 -10.36
C LYS A 148 12.78 0.87 -9.16
N ASP A 149 13.38 0.57 -8.02
CA ASP A 149 13.33 1.43 -6.83
C ASP A 149 13.77 2.88 -7.15
N PRO A 150 12.89 3.89 -6.94
CA PRO A 150 13.22 5.30 -7.19
C PRO A 150 14.37 5.82 -6.33
N ILE A 151 14.57 5.27 -5.14
CA ILE A 151 15.68 5.63 -4.24
C ILE A 151 16.87 4.68 -4.36
N LEU A 152 16.86 3.81 -5.38
CA LEU A 152 17.95 2.89 -5.69
C LEU A 152 18.27 1.98 -4.49
N PHE A 153 19.54 1.92 -4.10
CA PHE A 153 20.03 1.07 -3.02
C PHE A 153 19.72 1.64 -1.63
N ASP A 154 19.21 2.87 -1.53
CA ASP A 154 18.79 3.45 -0.25
C ASP A 154 17.52 2.76 0.30
N GLY A 155 16.82 1.97 -0.51
CA GLY A 155 15.70 1.11 -0.08
C GLY A 155 16.12 -0.14 0.69
N GLY A 156 17.43 -0.40 0.83
CA GLY A 156 17.97 -1.50 1.64
C GLY A 156 18.03 -2.87 0.95
N ASP A 157 17.61 -2.97 -0.32
CA ASP A 157 17.76 -4.18 -1.13
C ASP A 157 18.75 -3.97 -2.29
N SER A 158 19.62 -4.95 -2.52
CA SER A 158 20.51 -5.00 -3.68
C SER A 158 19.76 -5.31 -4.98
N ASN A 159 18.59 -5.95 -4.88
CA ASN A 159 17.69 -6.17 -5.99
C ASN A 159 16.67 -5.03 -6.08
N LEU A 160 16.86 -4.13 -7.05
CA LEU A 160 16.02 -2.93 -7.20
C LEU A 160 14.57 -3.20 -7.62
N TYR A 161 14.21 -4.47 -7.84
CA TYR A 161 12.85 -4.95 -8.11
C TYR A 161 12.35 -5.93 -7.02
N GLY A 162 13.18 -6.23 -6.02
CA GLY A 162 12.85 -7.15 -4.94
C GLY A 162 11.76 -6.58 -4.03
N TYR A 163 10.84 -7.43 -3.61
CA TYR A 163 9.86 -7.07 -2.59
C TYR A 163 10.34 -7.58 -1.24
N VAL A 164 10.54 -6.64 -0.31
CA VAL A 164 10.77 -6.87 1.12
C VAL A 164 11.78 -7.97 1.45
N LEU A 165 12.93 -7.96 0.78
CA LEU A 165 14.02 -8.92 1.00
C LEU A 165 13.60 -10.39 0.84
N GLN A 166 12.58 -10.63 -0.01
CA GLN A 166 12.01 -11.95 -0.27
C GLN A 166 11.28 -12.59 0.93
N ASP A 167 10.88 -11.79 1.93
CA ASP A 167 10.15 -12.27 3.10
C ASP A 167 8.82 -11.48 3.31
N PRO A 168 7.84 -11.67 2.42
CA PRO A 168 6.57 -10.95 2.41
C PRO A 168 5.62 -11.31 3.55
N VAL A 169 5.97 -12.34 4.36
CA VAL A 169 5.18 -12.74 5.51
C VAL A 169 5.54 -11.89 6.74
N ASN A 170 6.81 -11.51 6.87
CA ASN A 170 7.29 -10.77 8.05
C ASN A 170 7.50 -9.27 7.79
N PHE A 171 7.60 -8.87 6.52
CA PHE A 171 7.90 -7.49 6.15
C PHE A 171 6.87 -6.88 5.19
N VAL A 172 6.79 -5.55 5.23
CA VAL A 172 5.97 -4.71 4.35
C VAL A 172 6.79 -3.54 3.82
N ASP A 173 6.37 -2.97 2.70
CA ASP A 173 6.92 -1.73 2.15
C ASP A 173 5.77 -0.73 1.93
N PRO A 174 5.34 0.03 2.96
CA PRO A 174 4.11 0.82 2.92
C PRO A 174 4.10 1.94 1.87
N GLU A 175 5.28 2.39 1.45
CA GLU A 175 5.41 3.47 0.47
C GLU A 175 5.86 2.96 -0.91
N GLY A 176 6.25 1.68 -1.00
CA GLY A 176 6.97 1.17 -2.15
C GLY A 176 8.35 1.78 -2.29
N LEU A 177 9.06 2.06 -1.19
CA LEU A 177 10.43 2.58 -1.14
C LEU A 177 11.34 1.86 -0.13
N LEU A 178 10.82 1.35 0.99
CA LEU A 178 11.64 0.86 2.10
C LEU A 178 10.95 -0.30 2.82
N THR A 179 11.72 -1.35 3.07
CA THR A 179 11.26 -2.54 3.81
C THR A 179 11.22 -2.29 5.32
N ILE A 180 10.11 -2.65 5.98
CA ILE A 180 9.94 -2.60 7.44
C ILE A 180 9.23 -3.85 7.98
N TYR A 181 9.35 -4.14 9.28
CA TYR A 181 8.63 -5.25 9.93
C TYR A 181 7.12 -5.02 9.99
N ALA A 182 6.35 -6.10 9.84
CA ALA A 182 4.88 -6.07 9.82
C ALA A 182 4.22 -5.85 11.20
N ASP A 183 4.88 -6.24 12.29
CA ASP A 183 4.27 -6.41 13.60
C ASP A 183 4.39 -5.21 14.56
N GLY A 184 4.99 -4.08 14.17
CA GLY A 184 4.99 -2.93 15.08
C GLY A 184 5.67 -1.64 14.64
N GLN A 185 4.84 -0.69 14.24
CA GLN A 185 4.90 0.74 14.60
C GLN A 185 6.23 1.47 14.42
N ILE A 186 6.52 1.88 13.18
CA ILE A 186 7.71 2.67 12.85
C ILE A 186 7.28 4.00 12.23
N ARG A 187 7.73 5.11 12.83
CA ARG A 187 7.73 6.42 12.16
C ARG A 187 9.01 6.53 11.33
N VAL A 188 8.88 6.50 10.01
CA VAL A 188 10.01 6.81 9.11
C VAL A 188 10.08 8.32 8.92
N SER A 189 11.13 8.96 9.42
CA SER A 189 11.42 10.38 9.15
C SER A 189 12.76 10.48 8.44
N ALA A 190 12.73 10.89 7.17
CA ALA A 190 13.94 11.24 6.43
C ALA A 190 14.23 12.73 6.60
N TYR A 191 15.37 13.08 7.19
CA TYR A 191 15.82 14.46 7.29
C TYR A 191 17.08 14.68 6.44
N PRO A 192 17.18 15.79 5.70
CA PRO A 192 18.45 16.23 5.13
C PRO A 192 19.35 16.75 6.25
N GLY A 193 20.49 16.12 6.51
CA GLY A 193 21.41 16.54 7.58
C GLY A 193 22.60 15.61 7.81
N GLU A 194 23.57 16.06 8.62
CA GLU A 194 24.69 15.22 9.06
C GLU A 194 24.26 14.21 10.15
N PRO A 195 24.83 12.99 10.17
CA PRO A 195 24.42 11.95 11.10
C PRO A 195 24.72 12.32 12.55
N ALA A 196 23.70 12.29 13.41
CA ALA A 196 23.92 12.13 14.84
C ALA A 196 24.44 10.70 15.06
N GLY A 197 25.69 10.59 15.54
CA GLY A 197 26.46 9.35 15.53
C GLY A 197 25.72 8.11 16.10
N GLY A 198 25.99 6.98 15.46
CA GLY A 198 25.46 5.65 15.76
C GLY A 198 25.68 4.78 14.52
N SER A 199 26.23 3.58 14.69
CA SER A 199 26.77 2.73 13.61
C SER A 199 25.67 2.18 12.69
N GLU A 200 25.54 2.71 11.48
CA GLU A 200 25.90 2.03 10.23
C GLU A 200 25.46 2.84 8.99
N HIS A 201 26.26 2.72 7.94
CA HIS A 201 26.44 3.73 6.90
C HIS A 201 25.87 3.27 5.55
N ALA A 202 24.95 4.04 4.96
CA ALA A 202 24.92 4.20 3.51
C ALA A 202 25.99 5.24 3.13
N ARG A 203 27.18 4.80 2.72
CA ARG A 203 28.15 5.58 1.93
C ARG A 203 28.53 4.69 0.73
N ARG A 204 28.51 5.12 -0.54
CA ARG A 204 28.81 6.44 -1.12
C ARG A 204 28.31 6.53 -2.58
N GLY A 205 27.80 7.70 -2.96
CA GLY A 205 27.65 8.22 -4.33
C GLY A 205 27.33 9.71 -4.25
N GLU A 206 27.89 10.56 -5.11
CA GLU A 206 27.83 12.02 -4.97
C GLU A 206 26.39 12.58 -5.04
N GLY A 207 25.79 12.84 -3.88
CA GLY A 207 24.49 13.51 -3.74
C GLY A 207 23.97 13.39 -2.31
N LYS A 208 23.66 14.53 -1.69
CA LYS A 208 23.12 14.74 -0.32
C LYS A 208 22.70 13.46 0.45
N ASN A 209 23.40 13.17 1.54
CA ASN A 209 23.07 12.08 2.46
C ASN A 209 21.65 12.28 3.02
N HIS A 210 20.80 11.26 2.90
CA HIS A 210 19.57 11.14 3.68
C HIS A 210 19.82 10.07 4.73
N HIS A 211 19.61 10.40 6.01
CA HIS A 211 19.67 9.44 7.10
C HIS A 211 18.26 8.97 7.42
N ILE A 212 18.04 7.66 7.35
CA ILE A 212 16.77 7.04 7.75
C ILE A 212 16.92 6.64 9.21
N HIS A 213 16.22 7.34 10.10
CA HIS A 213 16.09 6.90 11.48
C HIS A 213 14.81 6.09 11.63
N ILE A 214 14.96 4.86 12.10
CA ILE A 214 13.87 3.93 12.39
C ILE A 214 13.72 3.89 13.90
N TYR A 215 12.59 4.41 14.42
CA TYR A 215 12.29 4.43 15.85
C TYR A 215 11.07 3.58 16.18
N ASP A 216 11.12 2.90 17.33
CA ASP A 216 9.96 2.25 17.93
C ASP A 216 9.02 3.26 18.62
N ASN A 217 7.94 2.78 19.20
CA ASN A 217 6.95 3.57 19.94
C ASN A 217 7.48 4.17 21.26
N LEU A 218 8.70 3.84 21.68
CA LEU A 218 9.41 4.40 22.83
C LEU A 218 10.51 5.38 22.39
N ASN A 219 10.57 5.77 21.11
CA ASN A 219 11.61 6.61 20.53
C ASN A 219 13.03 5.98 20.60
N MET A 220 13.13 4.65 20.69
CA MET A 220 14.40 3.93 20.62
C MET A 220 14.71 3.53 19.18
N SER A 221 16.00 3.60 18.82
CA SER A 221 16.49 3.11 17.52
C SER A 221 16.26 1.61 17.41
N ILE A 222 15.57 1.15 16.37
CA ILE A 222 15.23 -0.28 16.20
C ILE A 222 16.48 -1.13 15.84
N PHE A 223 17.59 -0.49 15.48
CA PHE A 223 18.86 -1.18 15.21
C PHE A 223 19.71 -1.46 16.47
N ASP A 224 19.29 -1.05 17.67
CA ASP A 224 20.03 -1.32 18.92
C ASP A 224 19.71 -2.68 19.58
N THR A 225 18.84 -3.52 19.00
CA THR A 225 18.45 -4.82 19.60
C THR A 225 19.37 -6.00 19.26
N PHE A 226 20.50 -5.77 18.57
CA PHE A 226 21.57 -6.75 18.45
C PHE A 226 22.87 -6.22 19.05
N LYS A 227 22.97 -6.32 20.38
CA LYS A 227 24.23 -6.49 21.12
C LYS A 227 24.08 -7.57 22.17
#